data_AF-A0A1B9PFU7-F1
#
_entry.id   AF-A0A1B9PFU7-F1
#
_cell.length_a   1.000
_cell.length_b   1.000
_cell.length_c   1.000
_cell.angle_alpha   90.00
_cell.angle_beta   90.00
_cell.angle_gamma   90.00
#
_symmetry.space_group_name_H-M   'P 1'
#
loop_
_entity.id
_entity.type
_entity.pdbx_description
1 polymer ?
#
loop_
_entity_poly.entity_id
_entity_poly.type
_entity_poly.pdbx_seq_one_letter_code
_entity_poly.pdbx_strand_id
1 'polypeptide(L)'
;MKKIVLLIFSILLVGCSSQDIDDYANISPEFSMKAFFQENLKAEGIVKDFNGTVIRTFTVDLQAQWNGDTLTLDEQFLFNDGEEQERTWIIQDLGDNSYTGTASDILDTAYGKSAGNALNWQYSMILKVDDSEYEVDFDDWIYQVSDSIVINQTEIYKWGIQVGEVVLVIRK
;
A
#
# COMPACT_ATOMS: atom_id res chain seq x y z
N MET A 1 10.46 31.88 35.11
CA MET A 1 9.36 30.92 34.84
C MET A 1 8.85 30.99 33.40
N LYS A 2 8.49 32.16 32.85
CA LYS A 2 8.04 32.29 31.44
C LYS A 2 9.08 31.86 30.38
N LYS A 3 10.38 32.06 30.63
CA LYS A 3 11.46 31.66 29.70
C LYS A 3 11.75 30.15 29.66
N ILE A 4 11.31 29.39 30.67
CA ILE A 4 11.53 27.94 30.75
C ILE A 4 10.45 27.19 29.97
N VAL A 5 9.22 27.72 29.95
CA VAL A 5 8.10 27.19 29.15
C VAL A 5 8.37 27.30 27.65
N LEU A 6 9.07 28.35 27.20
CA LEU A 6 9.42 28.53 25.78
C LEU A 6 10.50 27.56 25.29
N LEU A 7 11.35 27.03 26.19
CA LEU A 7 12.42 26.09 25.84
C LEU A 7 11.90 24.65 25.68
N ILE A 8 10.80 24.31 26.37
CA ILE A 8 10.19 22.97 26.31
C ILE A 8 9.37 22.77 25.01
N PHE A 9 8.85 23.85 24.42
CA PHE A 9 8.11 23.76 23.15
C PHE A 9 9.02 23.51 21.94
N SER A 10 10.31 23.83 22.03
CA SER A 10 11.27 23.63 20.92
C SER A 10 11.89 22.23 20.87
N ILE A 11 11.63 21.36 21.84
CA ILE A 11 12.17 19.99 21.90
C ILE A 11 11.19 18.95 21.30
N LEU A 12 9.97 19.35 20.94
CA LEU A 12 8.96 18.47 20.32
C LEU A 12 9.07 18.37 18.78
N LEU A 13 10.12 18.91 18.18
CA LEU A 13 10.34 18.89 16.71
C LEU A 13 11.40 17.86 16.27
N VAL A 14 11.73 16.88 17.11
CA VAL A 14 12.65 15.81 16.71
C VAL A 14 11.90 14.78 15.86
N GLY A 15 11.86 15.08 14.55
CA GLY A 15 11.92 14.10 13.46
C GLY A 15 10.67 13.27 13.16
N CYS A 16 9.70 13.84 12.45
CA CYS A 16 9.00 13.06 11.42
C CYS A 16 9.96 12.94 10.23
N SER A 17 10.92 12.00 10.27
CA SER A 17 11.52 11.57 9.01
C SER A 17 10.46 10.74 8.30
N SER A 18 9.83 11.32 7.28
CA SER A 18 9.06 10.54 6.32
C SER A 18 9.99 9.51 5.70
N GLN A 19 9.51 8.29 5.56
CA GLN A 19 10.26 7.21 4.92
C GLN A 19 10.61 7.61 3.48
N ASP A 20 11.89 7.49 3.10
CA ASP A 20 12.36 7.76 1.74
C ASP A 20 12.57 6.44 1.00
N ILE A 21 12.12 6.36 -0.25
CA ILE A 21 12.30 5.15 -1.07
C ILE A 21 13.79 4.88 -1.31
N ASP A 22 14.61 5.92 -1.42
CA ASP A 22 16.03 5.76 -1.73
C ASP A 22 16.83 5.14 -0.55
N ASP A 23 16.28 5.11 0.67
CA ASP A 23 16.86 4.38 1.82
C ASP A 23 16.97 2.87 1.56
N TYR A 24 16.15 2.34 0.64
CA TYR A 24 16.10 0.92 0.31
C TYR A 24 17.02 0.52 -0.86
N ALA A 25 17.65 1.47 -1.54
CA ALA A 25 18.36 1.24 -2.81
C ALA A 25 19.43 0.14 -2.79
N ASN A 26 20.00 -0.17 -1.62
CA ASN A 26 21.05 -1.17 -1.43
C ASN A 26 20.55 -2.46 -0.73
N ILE A 27 19.23 -2.64 -0.62
CA ILE A 27 18.61 -3.79 0.05
C ILE A 27 18.19 -4.83 -1.00
N SER A 28 18.47 -6.10 -0.72
CA SER A 28 18.12 -7.24 -1.57
C SER A 28 17.09 -8.14 -0.88
N PRO A 29 16.27 -8.90 -1.64
CA PRO A 29 16.24 -8.98 -3.11
C PRO A 29 15.73 -7.69 -3.76
N GLU A 30 16.08 -7.42 -5.00
CA GLU A 30 15.49 -6.29 -5.73
C GLU A 30 14.00 -6.58 -6.00
N PHE A 31 13.13 -5.62 -5.70
CA PHE A 31 11.71 -5.69 -5.98
C PHE A 31 11.52 -5.71 -7.49
N SER A 32 10.81 -6.73 -7.97
CA SER A 32 10.47 -6.81 -9.39
C SER A 32 8.99 -7.13 -9.54
N MET A 33 8.20 -6.10 -9.88
CA MET A 33 6.78 -6.27 -10.16
C MET A 33 6.56 -7.35 -11.23
N LYS A 34 7.38 -7.32 -12.29
CA LYS A 34 7.28 -8.27 -13.40
C LYS A 34 7.68 -9.69 -13.03
N ALA A 35 8.63 -9.91 -12.12
CA ALA A 35 9.04 -11.27 -11.71
C ALA A 35 8.18 -11.84 -10.56
N PHE A 36 7.59 -10.98 -9.74
CA PHE A 36 6.75 -11.40 -8.64
C PHE A 36 5.31 -11.70 -9.10
N PHE A 37 4.71 -10.79 -9.87
CA PHE A 37 3.32 -10.88 -10.32
C PHE A 37 3.23 -11.54 -11.69
N GLN A 38 3.43 -12.86 -11.77
CA GLN A 38 3.39 -13.63 -13.03
C GLN A 38 2.30 -14.70 -13.10
N GLU A 39 1.71 -15.04 -11.97
CA GLU A 39 0.83 -16.20 -11.81
C GLU A 39 -0.31 -15.91 -10.84
N ASN A 40 -1.03 -16.97 -10.46
CA ASN A 40 -2.02 -16.90 -9.40
C ASN A 40 -1.29 -16.78 -8.07
N LEU A 41 -1.58 -15.71 -7.33
CA LEU A 41 -1.03 -15.47 -6.01
C LEU A 41 -2.14 -15.57 -4.97
N LYS A 42 -1.75 -15.73 -3.73
CA LYS A 42 -2.64 -15.61 -2.57
C LYS A 42 -2.13 -14.54 -1.64
N ALA A 43 -3.05 -13.84 -0.99
CA ALA A 43 -2.70 -12.98 0.12
C ALA A 43 -3.59 -13.21 1.34
N GLU A 44 -3.05 -12.90 2.50
CA GLU A 44 -3.81 -12.75 3.74
C GLU A 44 -3.43 -11.46 4.42
N GLY A 45 -4.42 -10.80 5.00
CA GLY A 45 -4.20 -9.51 5.64
C GLY A 45 -5.15 -9.17 6.76
N ILE A 46 -4.84 -8.04 7.39
CA ILE A 46 -5.60 -7.44 8.48
C ILE A 46 -5.88 -5.98 8.15
N VAL A 47 -7.04 -5.50 8.58
CA VAL A 47 -7.40 -4.08 8.60
C VAL A 47 -7.42 -3.61 10.04
N LYS A 48 -6.75 -2.51 10.32
CA LYS A 48 -6.73 -1.87 11.64
C LYS A 48 -7.42 -0.51 11.59
N ASP A 49 -8.10 -0.17 12.69
CA ASP A 49 -8.66 1.15 12.90
C ASP A 49 -7.58 2.19 13.28
N PHE A 50 -7.99 3.44 13.46
CA PHE A 50 -7.13 4.53 13.94
C PHE A 50 -6.39 4.24 15.26
N ASN A 51 -6.92 3.34 16.10
CA ASN A 51 -6.30 2.97 17.37
C ASN A 51 -5.29 1.81 17.22
N GLY A 52 -5.12 1.29 16.00
CA GLY A 52 -4.32 0.10 15.72
C GLY A 52 -5.02 -1.23 16.08
N THR A 53 -6.31 -1.19 16.41
CA THR A 53 -7.11 -2.38 16.72
C THR A 53 -7.43 -3.10 15.43
N VAL A 54 -7.15 -4.40 15.35
CA VAL A 54 -7.56 -5.23 14.20
C VAL A 54 -9.10 -5.34 14.21
N ILE A 55 -9.72 -4.79 13.17
CA ILE A 55 -11.18 -4.77 13.02
C ILE A 55 -11.68 -5.78 11.98
N ARG A 56 -10.84 -6.13 10.99
CA ARG A 56 -11.15 -7.12 9.96
C ARG A 56 -9.91 -7.92 9.58
N THR A 57 -10.12 -9.12 9.07
CA THR A 57 -9.10 -9.94 8.41
C THR A 57 -9.63 -10.41 7.08
N PHE A 58 -8.77 -10.61 6.09
CA PHE A 58 -9.20 -10.99 4.76
C PHE A 58 -8.19 -11.94 4.09
N THR A 59 -8.69 -12.66 3.11
CA THR A 59 -7.88 -13.40 2.13
C THR A 59 -8.10 -12.81 0.75
N VAL A 60 -7.10 -12.88 -0.12
CA VAL A 60 -7.19 -12.41 -1.50
C VAL A 60 -6.69 -13.50 -2.44
N ASP A 61 -7.45 -13.81 -3.46
CA ASP A 61 -6.94 -14.51 -4.65
C ASP A 61 -6.56 -13.46 -5.70
N LEU A 62 -5.31 -13.49 -6.16
CA LEU A 62 -4.82 -12.54 -7.16
C LEU A 62 -4.46 -13.27 -8.46
N GLN A 63 -4.81 -12.68 -9.60
CA GLN A 63 -4.45 -13.18 -10.92
C GLN A 63 -3.71 -12.10 -11.70
N ALA A 64 -2.43 -12.33 -11.94
CA ALA A 64 -1.58 -11.41 -12.68
C ALA A 64 -1.46 -11.81 -14.16
N GLN A 65 -1.67 -10.85 -15.06
CA GLN A 65 -1.50 -11.04 -16.50
C GLN A 65 -0.72 -9.88 -17.12
N TRP A 66 0.39 -10.19 -17.78
CA TRP A 66 1.21 -9.19 -18.46
C TRP A 66 0.91 -9.15 -19.97
N ASN A 67 0.79 -7.94 -20.50
CA ASN A 67 0.81 -7.65 -21.94
C ASN A 67 1.85 -6.57 -22.22
N GLY A 68 3.05 -6.98 -22.66
CA GLY A 68 4.19 -6.07 -22.80
C GLY A 68 4.63 -5.54 -21.44
N ASP A 69 4.39 -4.25 -21.23
CA ASP A 69 4.75 -3.50 -20.01
C ASP A 69 3.51 -3.13 -19.17
N THR A 70 2.34 -3.64 -19.54
CA THR A 70 1.10 -3.47 -18.78
C THR A 70 0.77 -4.76 -18.02
N LEU A 71 0.55 -4.64 -16.71
CA LEU A 71 0.03 -5.67 -15.82
C LEU A 71 -1.46 -5.43 -15.58
N THR A 72 -2.27 -6.43 -15.86
CA THR A 72 -3.62 -6.55 -15.30
C THR A 72 -3.53 -7.42 -14.06
N LEU A 73 -3.87 -6.88 -12.89
CA LEU A 73 -3.91 -7.61 -11.63
C LEU A 73 -5.35 -7.64 -11.13
N ASP A 74 -5.98 -8.80 -11.25
CA ASP A 74 -7.32 -9.05 -10.71
C ASP A 74 -7.21 -9.53 -9.26
N GLU A 75 -7.92 -8.88 -8.35
CA GLU A 75 -7.87 -9.09 -6.91
C GLU A 75 -9.27 -9.41 -6.38
N GLN A 76 -9.42 -10.58 -5.77
CA GLN A 76 -10.68 -11.11 -5.26
C GLN A 76 -10.57 -11.25 -3.74
N PHE A 77 -11.16 -10.29 -3.00
CA PHE A 77 -11.10 -10.21 -1.55
C PHE A 77 -12.27 -10.95 -0.90
N LEU A 78 -11.96 -11.71 0.15
CA LEU A 78 -12.96 -12.30 1.05
C LEU A 78 -12.62 -11.91 2.49
N PHE A 79 -13.51 -11.13 3.11
CA PHE A 79 -13.37 -10.69 4.49
C PHE A 79 -13.97 -11.71 5.46
N ASN A 80 -13.53 -11.65 6.73
CA ASN A 80 -13.97 -12.57 7.78
C ASN A 80 -15.46 -12.42 8.18
N ASP A 81 -16.09 -11.32 7.80
CA ASP A 81 -17.54 -11.08 7.95
C ASP A 81 -18.36 -11.60 6.75
N GLY A 82 -17.70 -12.13 5.71
CA GLY A 82 -18.31 -12.66 4.50
C GLY A 82 -18.53 -11.62 3.40
N GLU A 83 -18.09 -10.37 3.57
CA GLU A 83 -18.06 -9.40 2.47
C GLU A 83 -17.06 -9.86 1.40
N GLU A 84 -17.47 -9.75 0.14
CA GLU A 84 -16.63 -9.97 -1.03
C GLU A 84 -16.43 -8.64 -1.75
N GLN A 85 -15.19 -8.37 -2.15
CA GLN A 85 -14.83 -7.18 -2.91
C GLN A 85 -13.90 -7.59 -4.04
N GLU A 86 -14.06 -6.94 -5.20
CA GLU A 86 -13.20 -7.16 -6.35
C GLU A 86 -12.51 -5.87 -6.75
N ARG A 87 -11.25 -5.96 -7.16
CA ARG A 87 -10.52 -4.86 -7.78
C ARG A 87 -9.66 -5.38 -8.92
N THR A 88 -9.72 -4.71 -10.07
CA THR A 88 -8.83 -5.00 -11.18
C THR A 88 -7.94 -3.80 -11.44
N TRP A 89 -6.67 -3.92 -11.11
CA TRP A 89 -5.66 -2.92 -11.44
C TRP A 89 -5.16 -3.10 -12.87
N ILE A 90 -5.00 -1.97 -13.56
CA ILE A 90 -4.23 -1.84 -14.78
C ILE A 90 -2.99 -1.02 -14.44
N ILE A 91 -1.83 -1.68 -14.36
CA ILE A 91 -0.56 -1.09 -13.95
C ILE A 91 0.36 -1.03 -15.16
N GLN A 92 0.92 0.13 -15.43
CA GLN A 92 1.91 0.35 -16.48
C GLN A 92 3.30 0.48 -15.83
N ASP A 93 4.24 -0.35 -16.28
CA ASP A 93 5.67 -0.15 -16.06
C ASP A 93 6.16 0.95 -17.00
N LEU A 94 6.71 2.01 -16.42
CA LEU A 94 7.22 3.18 -17.14
C LEU A 94 8.74 3.09 -17.38
N GLY A 95 9.40 2.04 -16.89
CA GLY A 95 10.85 1.97 -16.79
C GLY A 95 11.38 2.78 -15.61
N ASP A 96 12.70 2.72 -15.41
CA ASP A 96 13.42 3.45 -14.36
C ASP A 96 12.75 3.33 -12.97
N ASN A 97 12.33 2.10 -12.63
CA ASN A 97 11.69 1.77 -11.36
C ASN A 97 10.44 2.61 -11.06
N SER A 98 9.74 3.05 -12.09
CA SER A 98 8.56 3.91 -12.00
C SER A 98 7.34 3.24 -12.60
N TYR A 99 6.19 3.42 -11.95
CA TYR A 99 4.94 2.74 -12.29
C TYR A 99 3.75 3.71 -12.20
N THR A 100 2.71 3.45 -12.98
CA THR A 100 1.40 4.10 -12.82
C THR A 100 0.29 3.08 -12.85
N GLY A 101 -0.82 3.32 -12.16
CA GLY A 101 -1.94 2.39 -12.14
C GLY A 101 -3.30 3.05 -12.14
N THR A 102 -4.30 2.31 -12.60
CA THR A 102 -5.72 2.70 -12.51
C THR A 102 -6.55 1.49 -12.13
N ALA A 103 -7.60 1.68 -11.34
CA ALA A 103 -8.68 0.71 -11.15
C ALA A 103 -10.02 1.45 -11.09
N SER A 104 -11.13 0.72 -11.14
CA SER A 104 -12.49 1.29 -11.27
C SER A 104 -12.93 2.15 -10.09
N ASP A 105 -12.35 1.93 -8.91
CA ASP A 105 -12.66 2.60 -7.65
C ASP A 105 -11.62 3.65 -7.25
N ILE A 106 -10.58 3.84 -8.06
CA ILE A 106 -9.54 4.86 -7.86
C ILE A 106 -9.97 6.14 -8.54
N LEU A 107 -9.90 7.26 -7.81
CA LEU A 107 -10.35 8.56 -8.32
C LEU A 107 -9.44 9.09 -9.44
N ASP A 108 -8.14 8.85 -9.28
CA ASP A 108 -7.08 9.34 -10.16
C ASP A 108 -6.12 8.20 -10.56
N THR A 109 -4.95 8.56 -11.08
CA THR A 109 -3.87 7.62 -11.37
C THR A 109 -3.05 7.36 -10.11
N ALA A 110 -2.81 6.09 -9.79
CA ALA A 110 -1.85 5.67 -8.79
C ALA A 110 -0.42 5.82 -9.31
N TYR A 111 0.52 6.16 -8.43
CA TYR A 111 1.94 6.34 -8.77
C TYR A 111 2.82 5.45 -7.91
N GLY A 112 3.80 4.82 -8.53
CA GLY A 112 4.74 3.92 -7.88
C GLY A 112 6.19 4.27 -8.17
N LYS A 113 7.06 4.18 -7.15
CA LYS A 113 8.52 4.19 -7.32
C LYS A 113 9.14 3.07 -6.49
N SER A 114 10.04 2.29 -7.09
CA SER A 114 10.80 1.25 -6.39
C SER A 114 12.29 1.58 -6.24
N ALA A 115 12.89 1.03 -5.19
CA ALA A 115 14.33 1.02 -4.98
C ALA A 115 14.72 -0.16 -4.09
N GLY A 116 15.76 -0.91 -4.49
CA GLY A 116 16.12 -2.16 -3.84
C GLY A 116 14.91 -3.07 -3.67
N ASN A 117 14.61 -3.51 -2.46
CA ASN A 117 13.53 -4.44 -2.19
C ASN A 117 12.15 -3.80 -1.98
N ALA A 118 12.02 -2.48 -2.11
CA ALA A 118 10.81 -1.74 -1.79
C ALA A 118 10.15 -1.10 -3.02
N LEU A 119 8.83 -0.98 -2.98
CA LEU A 119 8.00 -0.14 -3.83
C LEU A 119 7.12 0.72 -2.93
N ASN A 120 7.14 2.02 -3.14
CA ASN A 120 6.15 2.93 -2.58
C ASN A 120 5.08 3.22 -3.63
N TRP A 121 3.81 3.03 -3.29
CA TRP A 121 2.66 3.12 -4.19
C TRP A 121 1.56 3.98 -3.56
N GLN A 122 1.12 5.02 -4.28
CA GLN A 122 0.26 6.07 -3.73
C GLN A 122 -0.95 6.32 -4.62
N TYR A 123 -2.13 6.45 -4.03
CA TYR A 123 -3.39 6.72 -4.73
C TYR A 123 -4.50 7.22 -3.79
N SER A 124 -5.58 7.72 -4.36
CA SER A 124 -6.78 8.12 -3.62
C SER A 124 -8.00 7.37 -4.14
N MET A 125 -8.89 6.95 -3.25
CA MET A 125 -10.11 6.22 -3.60
C MET A 125 -11.29 6.59 -2.70
N ILE A 126 -12.49 6.23 -3.15
CA ILE A 126 -13.69 6.33 -2.33
C ILE A 126 -13.85 5.04 -1.51
N LEU A 127 -13.57 5.13 -0.21
CA LEU A 127 -13.79 4.05 0.74
C LEU A 127 -15.23 4.08 1.25
N LYS A 128 -15.95 2.98 1.10
CA LYS A 128 -17.28 2.78 1.70
C LYS A 128 -17.11 2.24 3.12
N VAL A 129 -17.72 2.91 4.08
CA VAL A 129 -17.79 2.47 5.47
C VAL A 129 -19.23 2.62 5.93
N ASP A 130 -19.88 1.48 6.18
CA ASP A 130 -21.32 1.40 6.42
C ASP A 130 -22.12 2.10 5.30
N ASP A 131 -22.95 3.08 5.65
CA ASP A 131 -23.77 3.87 4.70
C ASP A 131 -23.06 5.15 4.22
N SER A 132 -21.76 5.32 4.52
CA SER A 132 -21.00 6.54 4.20
C SER A 132 -19.85 6.28 3.22
N GLU A 133 -19.57 7.27 2.38
CA GLU A 133 -18.46 7.24 1.44
C GLU A 133 -17.43 8.30 1.82
N TYR A 134 -16.15 7.90 1.89
CA TYR A 134 -15.05 8.76 2.25
C TYR A 134 -13.98 8.72 1.18
N GLU A 135 -13.65 9.89 0.63
CA GLU A 135 -12.37 10.07 -0.05
C GLU A 135 -11.23 9.97 0.98
N VAL A 136 -10.28 9.09 0.67
CA VAL A 136 -9.11 8.78 1.47
C VAL A 136 -7.90 8.55 0.57
N ASP A 137 -6.72 8.81 1.11
CA ASP A 137 -5.43 8.60 0.46
C ASP A 137 -4.78 7.33 1.01
N PHE A 138 -4.18 6.54 0.14
CA PHE A 138 -3.44 5.32 0.46
C PHE A 138 -1.96 5.55 0.20
N ASP A 139 -1.12 5.23 1.19
CA ASP A 139 0.34 5.18 1.08
C ASP A 139 0.81 3.76 1.36
N ASP A 140 1.07 3.01 0.28
CA ASP A 140 1.43 1.61 0.31
C ASP A 140 2.94 1.46 0.23
N TRP A 141 3.50 0.75 1.21
CA TRP A 141 4.87 0.27 1.20
C TRP A 141 4.90 -1.23 0.99
N ILE A 142 5.43 -1.63 -0.16
CA ILE A 142 5.45 -3.01 -0.63
C ILE A 142 6.91 -3.48 -0.62
N TYR A 143 7.20 -4.52 0.16
CA TYR A 143 8.54 -5.06 0.33
C TYR A 143 8.61 -6.49 -0.17
N GLN A 144 9.51 -6.74 -1.13
CA GLN A 144 9.86 -8.11 -1.49
C GLN A 144 10.84 -8.66 -0.44
N VAL A 145 10.42 -9.71 0.25
CA VAL A 145 11.20 -10.35 1.32
C VAL A 145 11.94 -11.58 0.81
N SER A 146 11.36 -12.25 -0.19
CA SER A 146 11.97 -13.36 -0.92
C SER A 146 11.39 -13.45 -2.33
N ASP A 147 11.85 -14.42 -3.13
CA ASP A 147 11.32 -14.68 -4.47
C ASP A 147 9.83 -15.11 -4.48
N SER A 148 9.29 -15.47 -3.31
CA SER A 148 7.93 -15.98 -3.14
C SER A 148 7.09 -15.23 -2.11
N ILE A 149 7.63 -14.21 -1.45
CA ILE A 149 6.93 -13.45 -0.40
C ILE A 149 7.12 -11.95 -0.62
N VAL A 150 6.00 -11.25 -0.68
CA VAL A 150 5.91 -9.78 -0.59
C VAL A 150 5.06 -9.41 0.62
N ILE A 151 5.46 -8.38 1.34
CA ILE A 151 4.68 -7.78 2.42
C ILE A 151 4.23 -6.40 1.94
N ASN A 152 2.94 -6.10 2.06
CA ASN A 152 2.42 -4.76 1.84
C ASN A 152 1.92 -4.20 3.17
N GLN A 153 2.38 -3.00 3.50
CA GLN A 153 1.94 -2.20 4.62
C GLN A 153 1.39 -0.89 4.06
N THR A 154 0.14 -0.61 4.38
CA THR A 154 -0.61 0.51 3.84
C THR A 154 -1.09 1.38 4.97
N GLU A 155 -0.83 2.67 4.86
CA GLU A 155 -1.42 3.68 5.73
C GLU A 155 -2.54 4.41 4.98
N ILE A 156 -3.71 4.54 5.62
CA ILE A 156 -4.87 5.22 5.04
C ILE A 156 -5.02 6.57 5.71
N TYR A 157 -5.09 7.63 4.92
CA TYR A 157 -5.18 9.01 5.37
C TYR A 157 -6.49 9.66 4.96
N LYS A 158 -7.01 10.52 5.83
CA LYS A 158 -8.09 11.45 5.52
C LYS A 158 -7.68 12.85 5.96
N TRP A 159 -7.61 13.79 5.02
CA TRP A 159 -7.17 15.17 5.28
C TRP A 159 -5.82 15.25 6.01
N GLY A 160 -4.89 14.36 5.65
CA GLY A 160 -3.55 14.27 6.27
C GLY A 160 -3.51 13.65 7.66
N ILE A 161 -4.62 13.11 8.17
CA ILE A 161 -4.68 12.37 9.42
C ILE A 161 -4.79 10.88 9.07
N GLN A 162 -3.89 10.05 9.57
CA GLN A 162 -4.01 8.60 9.42
C GLN A 162 -5.32 8.17 10.08
N VAL A 163 -6.11 7.33 9.42
CA VAL A 163 -7.42 6.84 9.90
C VAL A 163 -7.52 5.33 9.93
N GLY A 164 -6.56 4.63 9.31
CA GLY A 164 -6.49 3.18 9.32
C GLY A 164 -5.18 2.66 8.76
N GLU A 165 -5.02 1.35 8.83
CA GLU A 165 -3.85 0.63 8.31
C GLU A 165 -4.31 -0.70 7.72
N VAL A 166 -3.71 -1.10 6.61
CA VAL A 166 -3.85 -2.45 6.04
C VAL A 166 -2.47 -3.09 6.02
N VAL A 167 -2.39 -4.35 6.44
CA VAL A 167 -1.16 -5.14 6.30
C VAL A 167 -1.53 -6.47 5.68
N LEU A 168 -0.86 -6.84 4.60
CA LEU A 168 -1.01 -8.16 4.00
C LEU A 168 0.31 -8.77 3.57
N VAL A 169 0.30 -10.10 3.47
CA VAL A 169 1.38 -10.89 2.90
C VAL A 169 0.87 -11.52 1.63
N ILE A 170 1.56 -11.29 0.53
CA ILE A 170 1.30 -11.90 -0.78
C ILE A 170 2.32 -13.02 -0.98
N ARG A 171 1.84 -14.17 -1.44
CA ARG A 171 2.65 -15.35 -1.76
C ARG A 171 2.27 -15.98 -3.08
N LYS A 172 3.26 -16.59 -3.73
CA LYS A 172 3.09 -17.53 -4.84
C LYS A 172 2.51 -18.86 -4.36
#